data_AF-A0A4Q3HY66-F1
#
_entry.id   AF-A0A4Q3HY66-F1
#
_cell.length_a   1.000
_cell.length_b   1.000
_cell.length_c   1.000
_cell.angle_alpha   90.00
_cell.angle_beta   90.00
_cell.angle_gamma   90.00
#
_symmetry.space_group_name_H-M   'P 1'
#
loop_
_entity.id
_entity.type
_entity.pdbx_description
1 polymer ?
#
loop_
_entity_poly.entity_id
_entity_poly.type
_entity_poly.pdbx_seq_one_letter_code
_entity_poly.pdbx_strand_id
1 'polypeptide(L)'
;ALDTRESLLKQISGIVGISTATRDNNDMSIYTNGGITLFESTARPVTFDSTAGYDATTVGGAVYIDGVELKAGQSSDTTAQGSLQALVQLRDEVYPTYQDQLDEIARGLISLFSETDGASQIAGLFTTTTGDEVDFETAEIITGLAGIITVNAEAVADPTKLRDGSISGASVNTESASGFSTLLSEYVSGFETSMEFDPAAKIGDKATLLDYSTDSVGWVEEYRSGATNAAETTTAMLSRSTEAYSNATGVNLDEELILLLDVEQSYKAASKLLSTIDEMLAALMEAAN
;
A
#
# COMPACT_ATOMS: atom_id res chain seq x y z
N ALA A 1 -25.51 18.06 14.59
CA ALA A 1 -25.82 16.62 14.47
C ALA A 1 -25.57 16.13 13.05
N LEU A 2 -26.18 16.76 12.04
CA LEU A 2 -25.92 16.47 10.62
C LEU A 2 -24.45 16.71 10.22
N ASP A 3 -23.86 17.86 10.57
CA ASP A 3 -22.45 18.14 10.28
C ASP A 3 -21.48 17.14 10.92
N THR A 4 -21.78 16.70 12.15
CA THR A 4 -20.96 15.70 12.85
C THR A 4 -21.03 14.35 12.14
N ARG A 5 -22.22 13.95 11.68
CA ARG A 5 -22.42 12.73 10.88
C ARG A 5 -21.61 12.80 9.59
N GLU A 6 -21.71 13.89 8.84
CA GLU A 6 -20.99 14.06 7.58
C GLU A 6 -19.47 14.08 7.77
N SER A 7 -18.98 14.73 8.83
CA SER A 7 -17.57 14.69 9.19
C SER A 7 -17.08 13.27 9.48
N LEU A 8 -17.85 12.47 10.22
CA LEU A 8 -17.52 11.08 10.50
C LEU A 8 -17.56 10.21 9.24
N LEU A 9 -18.57 10.37 8.38
CA LEU A 9 -18.65 9.66 7.10
C LEU A 9 -17.44 9.98 6.22
N LYS A 10 -17.02 11.24 6.19
CA LYS A 10 -15.80 11.66 5.48
C LYS A 10 -14.56 10.96 6.03
N GLN A 11 -14.41 10.89 7.36
CA GLN A 11 -13.30 10.16 7.97
C GLN A 11 -13.32 8.66 7.65
N ILE A 12 -14.49 8.01 7.76
CA ILE A 12 -14.64 6.59 7.43
C ILE A 12 -14.30 6.35 5.96
N SER A 13 -14.77 7.21 5.05
CA SER A 13 -14.49 7.10 3.61
C SER A 13 -12.99 7.16 3.25
N GLY A 14 -12.18 7.81 4.09
CA GLY A 14 -10.72 7.80 3.94
C GLY A 14 -10.07 6.47 4.37
N ILE A 15 -10.72 5.71 5.25
CA ILE A 15 -10.23 4.42 5.76
C ILE A 15 -10.68 3.28 4.87
N VAL A 16 -11.97 3.27 4.51
CA VAL A 16 -12.59 2.24 3.67
C VAL A 16 -13.58 2.90 2.72
N GLY A 17 -13.64 2.46 1.47
CA GLY A 17 -14.60 2.95 0.49
C GLY A 17 -16.03 2.61 0.94
N ILE A 18 -16.84 3.65 1.16
CA ILE A 18 -18.22 3.51 1.62
C ILE A 18 -19.23 4.08 0.64
N SER A 19 -20.42 3.49 0.67
CA SER A 19 -21.66 4.04 0.13
C SER A 19 -22.67 4.21 1.26
N THR A 20 -23.49 5.25 1.17
CA THR A 20 -24.54 5.53 2.17
C THR A 20 -25.90 5.53 1.52
N ALA A 21 -26.90 5.02 2.24
CA ALA A 21 -28.29 5.07 1.83
C ALA A 21 -29.14 5.61 2.98
N THR A 22 -29.84 6.72 2.72
CA THR A 22 -30.75 7.36 3.67
C THR A 22 -32.17 6.87 3.40
N ARG A 23 -32.89 6.45 4.45
CA ARG A 23 -34.28 5.99 4.41
C ARG A 23 -35.20 7.03 5.03
N ASP A 24 -36.50 6.75 4.99
CA ASP A 24 -37.53 7.53 5.68
C ASP A 24 -37.15 7.76 7.16
N ASN A 25 -37.57 8.91 7.71
CA ASN A 25 -37.20 9.37 9.07
C ASN A 25 -35.70 9.66 9.29
N ASN A 26 -34.92 9.88 8.22
CA ASN A 26 -33.50 10.25 8.28
C ASN A 26 -32.61 9.13 8.88
N ASP A 27 -33.06 7.89 8.80
CA ASP A 27 -32.27 6.70 9.13
C ASP A 27 -31.22 6.44 8.03
N MET A 28 -30.03 6.00 8.40
CA MET A 28 -28.90 5.87 7.48
C MET A 28 -28.27 4.50 7.58
N SER A 29 -28.04 3.88 6.43
CA SER A 29 -27.22 2.67 6.31
C SER A 29 -25.92 2.97 5.56
N ILE A 30 -24.84 2.33 5.98
CA ILE A 30 -23.50 2.46 5.43
C ILE A 30 -23.04 1.07 5.00
N TYR A 31 -22.60 0.96 3.75
CA TYR A 31 -22.01 -0.25 3.18
C TYR A 31 -20.61 0.07 2.70
N THR A 32 -19.72 -0.92 2.67
CA THR A 32 -18.53 -0.81 1.83
C THR A 32 -18.96 -0.78 0.36
N ASN A 33 -18.13 -0.24 -0.52
CA ASN A 33 -18.37 -0.32 -1.96
C ASN A 33 -18.36 -1.76 -2.51
N GLY A 34 -17.79 -2.71 -1.75
CA GLY A 34 -17.90 -4.15 -2.00
C GLY A 34 -19.21 -4.79 -1.50
N GLY A 35 -20.13 -4.00 -0.94
CA GLY A 35 -21.45 -4.45 -0.48
C GLY A 35 -21.49 -5.00 0.95
N ILE A 36 -20.40 -4.93 1.72
CA ILE A 36 -20.37 -5.40 3.11
C ILE A 36 -21.06 -4.35 3.98
N THR A 37 -21.97 -4.77 4.85
CA THR A 37 -22.67 -3.83 5.75
C THR A 37 -21.71 -3.33 6.84
N LEU A 38 -21.59 -2.01 7.00
CA LEU A 38 -20.81 -1.37 8.07
C LEU A 38 -21.71 -0.84 9.18
N PHE A 39 -22.85 -0.27 8.80
CA PHE A 39 -23.80 0.31 9.73
C PHE A 39 -25.21 0.23 9.15
N GLU A 40 -26.18 -0.08 10.00
CA GLU A 40 -27.60 0.04 9.70
C GLU A 40 -28.28 0.57 10.97
N SER A 41 -28.95 -0.27 11.76
CA SER A 41 -29.40 0.12 13.10
C SER A 41 -28.29 0.00 14.15
N THR A 42 -27.29 -0.84 13.90
CA THR A 42 -26.14 -1.08 14.77
C THR A 42 -24.86 -1.13 13.94
N ALA A 43 -23.76 -0.67 14.50
CA ALA A 43 -22.45 -0.80 13.88
C ALA A 43 -22.04 -2.28 13.79
N ARG A 44 -21.50 -2.69 12.65
CA ARG A 44 -20.93 -4.02 12.46
C ARG A 44 -19.48 -4.05 12.93
N PRO A 45 -19.03 -5.15 13.57
CA PRO A 45 -17.67 -5.24 14.07
C PRO A 45 -16.67 -5.31 12.90
N VAL A 46 -15.57 -4.58 13.05
CA VAL A 46 -14.37 -4.72 12.23
C VAL A 46 -13.33 -5.45 13.08
N THR A 47 -12.85 -6.59 12.59
CA THR A 47 -11.94 -7.46 13.34
C THR A 47 -10.70 -7.76 12.52
N PHE A 48 -9.56 -7.75 13.18
CA PHE A 48 -8.27 -8.12 12.64
C PHE A 48 -7.51 -8.86 13.74
N ASP A 49 -7.07 -10.08 13.46
CA ASP A 49 -6.20 -10.82 14.37
C ASP A 49 -4.75 -10.39 14.11
N SER A 50 -4.18 -9.63 15.04
CA SER A 50 -2.92 -8.94 14.83
C SER A 50 -1.73 -9.87 15.05
N THR A 51 -0.87 -9.98 14.04
CA THR A 51 0.44 -10.62 14.20
C THR A 51 1.44 -9.65 14.83
N ALA A 52 2.06 -10.06 15.94
CA ALA A 52 2.95 -9.20 16.74
C ALA A 52 4.33 -8.93 16.11
N GLY A 53 4.76 -9.77 15.17
CA GLY A 53 6.00 -9.62 14.43
C GLY A 53 5.89 -10.29 13.06
N TYR A 54 6.59 -9.74 12.07
CA TYR A 54 6.68 -10.28 10.73
C TYR A 54 8.13 -10.70 10.50
N ASP A 55 8.32 -11.98 10.19
CA ASP A 55 9.52 -12.49 9.54
C ASP A 55 9.23 -12.75 8.06
N ALA A 56 10.24 -13.22 7.32
CA ALA A 56 10.14 -13.46 5.89
C ALA A 56 9.06 -14.49 5.50
N THR A 57 8.66 -15.36 6.42
CA THR A 57 7.67 -16.44 6.19
C THR A 57 6.28 -16.09 6.73
N THR A 58 6.15 -14.96 7.42
CA THR A 58 4.92 -14.60 8.12
C THR A 58 3.85 -14.10 7.15
N VAL A 59 2.74 -14.83 7.07
CA VAL A 59 1.55 -14.39 6.35
C VAL A 59 0.68 -13.50 7.25
N GLY A 60 0.35 -12.30 6.77
CA GLY A 60 -0.49 -11.36 7.49
C GLY A 60 -1.93 -11.84 7.66
N GLY A 61 -2.52 -11.60 8.83
CA GLY A 61 -3.93 -11.89 9.06
C GLY A 61 -4.86 -11.05 8.16
N ALA A 62 -6.02 -11.59 7.80
CA ALA A 62 -7.00 -10.85 7.02
C ALA A 62 -7.83 -9.90 7.90
N VAL A 63 -8.36 -8.84 7.29
CA VAL A 63 -9.30 -7.92 7.94
C VAL A 63 -10.72 -8.34 7.60
N TYR A 64 -11.61 -8.38 8.60
CA TYR A 64 -13.00 -8.77 8.44
C TYR A 64 -13.95 -7.66 8.87
N ILE A 65 -15.07 -7.54 8.15
CA ILE A 65 -16.21 -6.69 8.49
C ILE A 65 -17.44 -7.58 8.56
N ASP A 66 -18.07 -7.68 9.73
CA ASP A 66 -19.21 -8.58 9.98
C ASP A 66 -18.92 -10.05 9.59
N GLY A 67 -17.67 -10.49 9.76
CA GLY A 67 -17.21 -11.84 9.38
C GLY A 67 -16.92 -12.05 7.89
N VAL A 68 -17.09 -11.03 7.04
CA VAL A 68 -16.72 -11.06 5.63
C VAL A 68 -15.35 -10.42 5.45
N GLU A 69 -14.46 -11.10 4.73
CA GLU A 69 -13.10 -10.62 4.45
C GLU A 69 -13.12 -9.36 3.58
N LEU A 70 -12.45 -8.30 4.04
CA LEU A 70 -12.19 -7.11 3.26
C LEU A 70 -11.00 -7.36 2.35
N LYS A 71 -11.24 -7.43 1.04
CA LYS A 71 -10.19 -7.68 0.05
C LYS A 71 -9.20 -6.52 -0.03
N ALA A 72 -7.91 -6.84 -0.13
CA ALA A 72 -6.86 -5.87 -0.40
C ALA A 72 -7.06 -5.17 -1.75
N GLY A 73 -6.38 -4.04 -1.94
CA GLY A 73 -6.15 -3.55 -3.30
C GLY A 73 -5.30 -4.53 -4.11
N GLN A 74 -5.32 -4.38 -5.43
CA GLN A 74 -4.49 -5.17 -6.35
C GLN A 74 -3.86 -4.27 -7.40
N SER A 75 -2.72 -4.68 -7.95
CA SER A 75 -1.99 -3.99 -9.03
C SER A 75 -1.37 -2.65 -8.62
N SER A 76 -0.43 -2.16 -9.44
CA SER A 76 0.24 -0.88 -9.27
C SER A 76 -0.73 0.31 -9.34
N ASP A 77 -1.71 0.26 -10.25
CA ASP A 77 -2.79 1.27 -10.34
C ASP A 77 -3.81 1.19 -9.17
N THR A 78 -3.62 0.24 -8.26
CA THR A 78 -4.37 -0.05 -7.02
C THR A 78 -5.91 -0.03 -7.15
N THR A 79 -6.53 -1.17 -6.89
CA THR A 79 -7.99 -1.24 -6.70
C THR A 79 -8.43 -0.95 -5.25
N ALA A 80 -7.51 -0.53 -4.37
CA ALA A 80 -7.83 -0.26 -2.97
C ALA A 80 -8.80 0.91 -2.83
N GLN A 81 -9.76 0.78 -1.93
CA GLN A 81 -10.71 1.84 -1.63
C GLN A 81 -10.55 2.26 -0.17
N GLY A 82 -9.78 3.32 0.04
CA GLY A 82 -9.38 3.79 1.36
C GLY A 82 -8.05 3.21 1.84
N SER A 83 -7.52 3.78 2.91
CA SER A 83 -6.18 3.45 3.42
C SER A 83 -6.06 2.02 3.94
N LEU A 84 -7.14 1.42 4.45
CA LEU A 84 -7.09 0.08 5.04
C LEU A 84 -6.78 -0.99 3.98
N GLN A 85 -7.48 -0.97 2.84
CA GLN A 85 -7.22 -1.90 1.74
C GLN A 85 -5.86 -1.67 1.09
N ALA A 86 -5.39 -0.42 1.05
CA ALA A 86 -4.07 -0.06 0.50
C ALA A 86 -2.92 -0.54 1.40
N LEU A 87 -3.07 -0.43 2.73
CA LEU A 87 -2.08 -0.94 3.69
C LEU A 87 -1.99 -2.47 3.65
N VAL A 88 -3.12 -3.16 3.51
CA VAL A 88 -3.15 -4.62 3.33
C VAL A 88 -2.50 -5.01 2.01
N GLN A 89 -2.74 -4.26 0.92
CA GLN A 89 -2.07 -4.49 -0.37
C GLN A 89 -0.54 -4.36 -0.26
N LEU A 90 -0.05 -3.30 0.38
CA LEU A 90 1.39 -3.14 0.58
C LEU A 90 1.99 -4.31 1.37
N ARG A 91 1.30 -4.73 2.43
CA ARG A 91 1.75 -5.81 3.32
C ARG A 91 1.74 -7.18 2.65
N ASP A 92 0.72 -7.50 1.87
CA ASP A 92 0.46 -8.86 1.39
C ASP A 92 0.89 -9.09 -0.06
N GLU A 93 1.04 -8.04 -0.87
CA GLU A 93 1.45 -8.12 -2.27
C GLU A 93 2.83 -7.49 -2.48
N VAL A 94 2.99 -6.22 -2.09
CA VAL A 94 4.17 -5.42 -2.49
C VAL A 94 5.42 -5.81 -1.71
N TYR A 95 5.35 -5.84 -0.38
CA TYR A 95 6.50 -6.15 0.45
C TYR A 95 6.98 -7.60 0.29
N PRO A 96 6.09 -8.62 0.20
CA PRO A 96 6.52 -10.00 -0.05
C PRO A 96 7.18 -10.13 -1.43
N THR A 97 6.60 -9.52 -2.47
CA THR A 97 7.23 -9.55 -3.82
C THR A 97 8.61 -8.88 -3.80
N TYR A 98 8.75 -7.74 -3.13
CA TYR A 98 10.05 -7.08 -3.02
C TYR A 98 11.06 -7.88 -2.19
N GLN A 99 10.60 -8.59 -1.15
CA GLN A 99 11.43 -9.51 -0.39
C GLN A 99 11.94 -10.65 -1.28
N ASP A 100 11.08 -11.27 -2.09
CA ASP A 100 11.46 -12.33 -3.02
C ASP A 100 12.54 -11.83 -4.00
N GLN A 101 12.44 -10.58 -4.47
CA GLN A 101 13.46 -9.96 -5.33
C GLN A 101 14.80 -9.80 -4.61
N LEU A 102 14.80 -9.36 -3.35
CA LEU A 102 16.02 -9.24 -2.54
C LEU A 102 16.63 -10.61 -2.24
N ASP A 103 15.80 -11.61 -1.96
CA ASP A 103 16.23 -12.99 -1.73
C ASP A 103 16.89 -13.59 -2.98
N GLU A 104 16.35 -13.31 -4.16
CA GLU A 104 16.96 -13.71 -5.44
C GLU A 104 18.29 -12.99 -5.72
N ILE A 105 18.41 -11.70 -5.37
CA ILE A 105 19.69 -10.99 -5.45
C ILE A 105 20.71 -11.62 -4.50
N ALA A 106 20.30 -11.97 -3.29
CA ALA A 106 21.16 -12.64 -2.31
C ALA A 106 21.60 -14.03 -2.78
N ARG A 107 20.67 -14.84 -3.33
CA ARG A 107 20.97 -16.14 -3.94
C ARG A 107 21.93 -16.00 -5.10
N GLY A 108 21.70 -14.99 -5.95
CA GLY A 108 22.56 -14.71 -7.08
C GLY A 108 23.98 -14.34 -6.66
N LEU A 109 24.12 -13.53 -5.60
CA LEU A 109 25.41 -13.17 -5.02
C LEU A 109 26.13 -14.37 -4.38
N ILE A 110 25.42 -15.22 -3.63
CA ILE A 110 25.99 -16.44 -3.04
C ILE A 110 26.43 -17.41 -4.14
N SER A 111 25.63 -17.56 -5.19
CA SER A 111 25.94 -18.42 -6.35
C SER A 111 27.13 -17.91 -7.15
N LEU A 112 27.25 -16.60 -7.37
CA LEU A 112 28.36 -15.98 -8.08
C LEU A 112 29.71 -16.21 -7.37
N PHE A 113 29.70 -16.20 -6.04
CA PHE A 113 30.88 -16.38 -5.20
C PHE A 113 31.00 -17.78 -4.60
N SER A 114 30.26 -18.74 -5.13
CA SER A 114 30.37 -20.13 -4.70
C SER A 114 31.74 -20.70 -5.06
N GLU A 115 32.24 -21.61 -4.25
CA GLU A 115 33.41 -22.42 -4.57
C GLU A 115 32.97 -23.83 -5.00
N THR A 116 33.93 -24.63 -5.45
CA THR A 116 33.69 -26.05 -5.76
C THR A 116 34.48 -26.94 -4.80
N ASP A 117 33.81 -27.97 -4.27
CA ASP A 117 34.45 -29.09 -3.59
C ASP A 117 34.21 -30.37 -4.40
N GLY A 118 35.24 -30.80 -5.13
CA GLY A 118 35.13 -31.89 -6.09
C GLY A 118 34.19 -31.54 -7.25
N ALA A 119 33.01 -32.16 -7.28
CA ALA A 119 31.98 -31.92 -8.30
C ALA A 119 30.79 -31.09 -7.77
N SER A 120 30.78 -30.77 -6.48
CA SER A 120 29.68 -30.06 -5.83
C SER A 120 30.01 -28.59 -5.67
N GLN A 121 29.02 -27.74 -5.93
CA GLN A 121 29.08 -26.31 -5.66
C GLN A 121 28.74 -26.07 -4.19
N ILE A 122 29.49 -25.19 -3.54
CA ILE A 122 29.37 -24.89 -2.11
C ILE A 122 29.50 -23.39 -1.87
N ALA A 123 28.97 -22.90 -0.75
CA ALA A 123 29.07 -21.49 -0.40
C ALA A 123 30.55 -21.06 -0.24
N GLY A 124 30.94 -19.99 -0.93
CA GLY A 124 32.28 -19.42 -0.84
C GLY A 124 32.30 -18.16 0.01
N LEU A 125 32.52 -17.00 -0.61
CA LEU A 125 32.64 -15.71 0.09
C LEU A 125 31.39 -15.35 0.88
N PHE A 126 30.22 -15.54 0.27
CA PHE A 126 28.93 -15.30 0.91
C PHE A 126 28.32 -16.62 1.35
N THR A 127 27.77 -16.62 2.55
CA THR A 127 27.11 -17.76 3.19
C THR A 127 25.93 -17.25 4.03
N THR A 128 25.24 -18.14 4.74
CA THR A 128 24.14 -17.81 5.64
C THR A 128 24.63 -17.74 7.09
N THR A 129 24.01 -16.90 7.92
CA THR A 129 24.30 -16.85 9.36
C THR A 129 23.95 -18.14 10.10
N THR A 130 23.04 -18.94 9.55
CA THR A 130 22.63 -20.25 10.07
C THR A 130 23.57 -21.38 9.66
N GLY A 131 24.38 -21.17 8.62
CA GLY A 131 25.24 -22.21 8.03
C GLY A 131 24.47 -23.21 7.17
N ASP A 132 23.22 -22.91 6.83
CA ASP A 132 22.41 -23.73 5.92
C ASP A 132 22.98 -23.66 4.50
N GLU A 133 23.01 -24.82 3.82
CA GLU A 133 23.43 -24.92 2.42
C GLU A 133 22.37 -24.29 1.51
N VAL A 134 22.82 -23.34 0.70
CA VAL A 134 22.03 -22.78 -0.41
C VAL A 134 22.03 -23.82 -1.53
N ASP A 135 20.85 -24.12 -2.08
CA ASP A 135 20.77 -24.95 -3.28
C ASP A 135 21.29 -24.15 -4.49
N PHE A 136 22.31 -24.70 -5.14
CA PHE A 136 22.94 -24.11 -6.32
C PHE A 136 22.44 -24.74 -7.63
N GLU A 137 21.69 -25.85 -7.57
CA GLU A 137 21.22 -26.59 -8.75
C GLU A 137 19.93 -26.02 -9.31
N THR A 138 19.08 -25.42 -8.46
CA THR A 138 17.79 -24.85 -8.85
C THR A 138 17.68 -23.36 -8.54
N ALA A 139 17.16 -22.59 -9.50
CA ALA A 139 16.82 -21.18 -9.31
C ALA A 139 15.43 -21.05 -8.66
N GLU A 140 15.33 -21.42 -7.38
CA GLU A 140 14.12 -21.26 -6.55
C GLU A 140 14.38 -20.25 -5.44
N ILE A 141 13.38 -19.40 -5.15
CA ILE A 141 13.47 -18.42 -4.05
C ILE A 141 13.67 -19.15 -2.71
N ILE A 142 14.69 -18.72 -1.97
CA ILE A 142 14.87 -19.09 -0.57
C ILE A 142 14.35 -17.94 0.29
N THR A 143 13.14 -18.10 0.81
CA THR A 143 12.46 -17.05 1.59
C THR A 143 13.30 -16.60 2.79
N GLY A 144 13.61 -15.31 2.85
CA GLY A 144 14.37 -14.66 3.91
C GLY A 144 15.89 -14.72 3.76
N LEU A 145 16.41 -15.25 2.65
CA LEU A 145 17.85 -15.36 2.39
C LEU A 145 18.58 -14.02 2.48
N ALA A 146 17.99 -12.94 1.96
CA ALA A 146 18.55 -11.59 2.03
C ALA A 146 18.70 -11.08 3.47
N GLY A 147 17.87 -11.57 4.40
CA GLY A 147 17.95 -11.24 5.82
C GLY A 147 19.08 -11.97 6.56
N ILE A 148 19.58 -13.08 6.02
CA ILE A 148 20.56 -13.96 6.68
C ILE A 148 21.89 -14.06 5.95
N ILE A 149 22.02 -13.50 4.74
CA ILE A 149 23.27 -13.46 3.97
C ILE A 149 24.37 -12.75 4.76
N THR A 150 25.55 -13.34 4.78
CA THR A 150 26.72 -12.82 5.49
C THR A 150 28.02 -13.21 4.79
N VAL A 151 29.11 -12.56 5.18
CA VAL A 151 30.45 -12.91 4.69
C VAL A 151 30.98 -14.08 5.52
N ASN A 152 31.53 -15.09 4.84
CA ASN A 152 32.09 -16.26 5.47
C ASN A 152 33.24 -15.88 6.43
N ALA A 153 33.17 -16.37 7.67
CA ALA A 153 34.14 -16.06 8.72
C ALA A 153 35.58 -16.45 8.34
N GLU A 154 35.75 -17.48 7.51
CA GLU A 154 37.06 -17.90 7.00
C GLU A 154 37.69 -16.85 6.09
N ALA A 155 36.89 -16.20 5.23
CA ALA A 155 37.36 -15.11 4.37
C ALA A 155 37.65 -13.82 5.17
N VAL A 156 36.93 -13.61 6.27
CA VAL A 156 37.20 -12.49 7.20
C VAL A 156 38.49 -12.72 7.97
N ALA A 157 38.75 -13.95 8.42
CA ALA A 157 39.96 -14.31 9.14
C ALA A 157 41.21 -14.25 8.23
N ASP A 158 41.07 -14.65 6.96
CA ASP A 158 42.13 -14.59 5.98
C ASP A 158 41.63 -14.09 4.61
N PRO A 159 41.80 -12.77 4.32
CA PRO A 159 41.40 -12.20 3.05
C PRO A 159 42.14 -12.76 1.83
N THR A 160 43.27 -13.46 2.02
CA THR A 160 43.98 -14.09 0.89
C THR A 160 43.17 -15.23 0.27
N LYS A 161 42.24 -15.83 1.02
CA LYS A 161 41.30 -16.84 0.53
C LYS A 161 40.35 -16.31 -0.56
N LEU A 162 40.04 -15.01 -0.57
CA LEU A 162 39.26 -14.42 -1.68
C LEU A 162 40.01 -14.51 -3.02
N ARG A 163 41.35 -14.39 -2.98
CA ARG A 163 42.21 -14.50 -4.17
C ARG A 163 42.50 -15.96 -4.50
N ASP A 164 42.85 -16.75 -3.49
CA ASP A 164 43.39 -18.11 -3.65
C ASP A 164 42.32 -19.20 -3.71
N GLY A 165 41.06 -18.85 -3.41
CA GLY A 165 39.99 -19.79 -3.07
C GLY A 165 40.22 -20.39 -1.68
N SER A 166 39.59 -21.54 -1.40
CA SER A 166 39.67 -22.28 -0.13
C SER A 166 39.01 -21.60 1.06
N ILE A 167 37.98 -20.81 0.81
CA ILE A 167 37.07 -20.35 1.86
C ILE A 167 36.33 -21.56 2.44
N SER A 168 35.78 -22.41 1.58
CA SER A 168 35.12 -23.66 1.97
C SER A 168 35.41 -24.82 1.02
N GLY A 169 35.96 -24.56 -0.17
CA GLY A 169 36.35 -25.56 -1.16
C GLY A 169 37.86 -25.76 -1.29
N ALA A 170 38.28 -26.26 -2.46
CA ALA A 170 39.69 -26.43 -2.77
C ALA A 170 40.34 -25.09 -3.17
N SER A 171 41.63 -24.92 -2.84
CA SER A 171 42.39 -23.77 -3.33
C SER A 171 42.60 -23.88 -4.84
N VAL A 172 42.26 -22.82 -5.56
CA VAL A 172 42.49 -22.70 -7.01
C VAL A 172 43.94 -22.24 -7.28
N ASN A 173 44.57 -21.55 -6.32
CA ASN A 173 45.99 -21.17 -6.38
C ASN A 173 46.93 -22.26 -5.83
N THR A 174 46.92 -23.44 -6.46
CA THR A 174 47.67 -24.62 -5.97
C THR A 174 49.19 -24.41 -5.89
N GLU A 175 49.75 -23.49 -6.67
CA GLU A 175 51.19 -23.17 -6.70
C GLU A 175 51.58 -22.05 -5.73
N SER A 176 50.62 -21.48 -4.98
CA SER A 176 50.83 -20.33 -4.09
C SER A 176 51.49 -19.13 -4.80
N ALA A 177 51.10 -18.88 -6.04
CA ALA A 177 51.63 -17.78 -6.83
C ALA A 177 51.21 -16.44 -6.23
N SER A 178 52.16 -15.53 -5.98
CA SER A 178 51.89 -14.25 -5.32
C SER A 178 51.03 -13.30 -6.17
N GLY A 179 51.02 -13.48 -7.50
CA GLY A 179 50.28 -12.70 -8.48
C GLY A 179 49.05 -13.40 -9.05
N PHE A 180 48.51 -14.41 -8.36
CA PHE A 180 47.33 -15.13 -8.83
C PHE A 180 46.12 -14.20 -8.94
N SER A 181 45.51 -14.11 -10.12
CA SER A 181 44.36 -13.24 -10.38
C SER A 181 43.19 -13.96 -11.05
N THR A 182 43.34 -15.24 -11.38
CA THR A 182 42.36 -15.99 -12.17
C THR A 182 40.98 -16.00 -11.50
N LEU A 183 40.91 -16.33 -10.21
CA LEU A 183 39.65 -16.36 -9.47
C LEU A 183 38.99 -14.97 -9.37
N LEU A 184 39.79 -13.92 -9.18
CA LEU A 184 39.28 -12.55 -9.16
C LEU A 184 38.73 -12.13 -10.53
N SER A 185 39.41 -12.51 -11.62
CA SER A 185 38.92 -12.29 -12.99
C SER A 185 37.66 -13.10 -13.29
N GLU A 186 37.52 -14.30 -12.72
CA GLU A 186 36.31 -15.12 -12.82
C GLU A 186 35.12 -14.47 -12.13
N TYR A 187 35.27 -13.96 -10.90
CA TYR A 187 34.20 -13.21 -10.23
C TYR A 187 33.79 -11.96 -11.02
N VAL A 188 34.75 -11.20 -11.56
CA VAL A 188 34.46 -10.04 -12.41
C VAL A 188 33.69 -10.46 -13.66
N SER A 189 34.12 -11.55 -14.32
CA SER A 189 33.42 -12.08 -15.50
C SER A 189 32.03 -12.60 -15.15
N GLY A 190 31.85 -13.20 -13.97
CA GLY A 190 30.57 -13.73 -13.52
C GLY A 190 29.49 -12.66 -13.33
N PHE A 191 29.87 -11.42 -12.98
CA PHE A 191 28.92 -10.29 -13.00
C PHE A 191 28.40 -9.96 -14.40
N GLU A 192 29.12 -10.32 -15.45
CA GLU A 192 28.71 -10.15 -16.85
C GLU A 192 27.95 -11.37 -17.39
N THR A 193 27.92 -12.49 -16.66
CA THR A 193 27.19 -13.69 -17.06
C THR A 193 25.73 -13.64 -16.62
N SER A 194 24.83 -14.06 -17.51
CA SER A 194 23.41 -14.19 -17.15
C SER A 194 23.19 -15.43 -16.30
N MET A 195 22.42 -15.26 -15.23
CA MET A 195 21.97 -16.34 -14.36
C MET A 195 20.45 -16.47 -14.38
N GLU A 196 19.95 -17.62 -13.94
CA GLU A 196 18.53 -17.90 -13.86
C GLU A 196 17.98 -17.43 -12.52
N PHE A 197 16.78 -16.85 -12.55
CA PHE A 197 16.05 -16.34 -11.40
C PHE A 197 14.64 -16.94 -11.37
N ASP A 198 14.07 -17.04 -10.17
CA ASP A 198 12.72 -17.55 -9.99
C ASP A 198 11.69 -16.55 -10.58
N PRO A 199 10.82 -16.99 -11.52
CA PRO A 199 9.78 -16.15 -12.08
C PRO A 199 8.77 -15.59 -11.06
N ALA A 200 8.67 -16.18 -9.86
CA ALA A 200 7.80 -15.69 -8.81
C ALA A 200 8.15 -14.27 -8.33
N ALA A 201 9.42 -13.85 -8.45
CA ALA A 201 9.88 -12.50 -8.06
C ALA A 201 9.46 -11.36 -9.03
N LYS A 202 8.77 -11.68 -10.14
CA LYS A 202 8.11 -10.73 -11.07
C LYS A 202 9.01 -9.77 -11.85
N ILE A 203 10.32 -9.96 -11.88
CA ILE A 203 11.26 -9.14 -12.67
C ILE A 203 11.59 -9.80 -14.02
N GLY A 204 11.86 -11.11 -14.01
CA GLY A 204 12.30 -11.89 -15.16
C GLY A 204 12.96 -13.18 -14.71
N ASP A 205 13.14 -14.12 -15.62
CA ASP A 205 13.70 -15.46 -15.33
C ASP A 205 15.20 -15.58 -15.67
N LYS A 206 15.77 -14.61 -16.39
CA LYS A 206 17.18 -14.62 -16.80
C LYS A 206 17.76 -13.23 -17.01
N ALA A 207 18.78 -12.87 -16.24
CA ALA A 207 19.46 -11.57 -16.34
C ALA A 207 20.89 -11.66 -15.74
N THR A 208 21.72 -10.63 -15.93
CA THR A 208 22.92 -10.49 -15.08
C THR A 208 22.51 -10.03 -13.68
N LEU A 209 23.33 -10.27 -12.66
CA LEU A 209 23.02 -9.87 -11.28
C LEU A 209 22.82 -8.34 -11.14
N LEU A 210 23.60 -7.56 -11.88
CA LEU A 210 23.49 -6.10 -11.85
C LEU A 210 22.23 -5.60 -12.57
N ASP A 211 21.89 -6.19 -13.71
CA ASP A 211 20.66 -5.85 -14.44
C ASP A 211 19.44 -6.21 -13.59
N TYR A 212 19.41 -7.42 -13.00
CA TYR A 212 18.32 -7.85 -12.13
C TYR A 212 18.13 -6.92 -10.93
N SER A 213 19.24 -6.51 -10.29
CA SER A 213 19.20 -5.53 -9.18
C SER A 213 18.64 -4.17 -9.62
N THR A 214 18.98 -3.74 -10.84
CA THR A 214 18.48 -2.49 -11.43
C THR A 214 16.99 -2.60 -11.76
N ASP A 215 16.56 -3.73 -12.31
CA ASP A 215 15.17 -4.00 -12.66
C ASP A 215 14.27 -4.15 -11.42
N SER A 216 14.80 -4.65 -10.28
CA SER A 216 14.09 -4.64 -8.99
C SER A 216 13.75 -3.22 -8.53
N VAL A 217 14.70 -2.29 -8.65
CA VAL A 217 14.43 -0.88 -8.37
C VAL A 217 13.43 -0.31 -9.39
N GLY A 218 13.58 -0.69 -10.66
CA GLY A 218 12.63 -0.33 -11.73
C GLY A 218 11.19 -0.77 -11.42
N TRP A 219 11.01 -1.99 -10.91
CA TRP A 219 9.73 -2.54 -10.51
C TRP A 219 9.07 -1.72 -9.38
N VAL A 220 9.83 -1.35 -8.35
CA VAL A 220 9.33 -0.50 -7.25
C VAL A 220 8.91 0.88 -7.78
N GLU A 221 9.69 1.46 -8.68
CA GLU A 221 9.38 2.76 -9.28
C GLU A 221 8.16 2.71 -10.20
N GLU A 222 7.99 1.63 -10.97
CA GLU A 222 6.78 1.37 -11.75
C GLU A 222 5.55 1.27 -10.84
N TYR A 223 5.66 0.51 -9.74
CA TYR A 223 4.59 0.38 -8.76
C TYR A 223 4.23 1.74 -8.13
N ARG A 224 5.24 2.51 -7.72
CA ARG A 224 5.08 3.87 -7.17
C ARG A 224 4.45 4.81 -8.19
N SER A 225 4.87 4.72 -9.45
CA SER A 225 4.33 5.55 -10.55
C SER A 225 2.86 5.23 -10.81
N GLY A 226 2.48 3.94 -10.89
CA GLY A 226 1.07 3.52 -11.02
C GLY A 226 0.22 4.03 -9.87
N ALA A 227 0.69 3.84 -8.63
CA ALA A 227 -0.02 4.31 -7.44
C ALA A 227 -0.16 5.85 -7.40
N THR A 228 0.86 6.57 -7.88
CA THR A 228 0.81 8.04 -8.00
C THR A 228 -0.24 8.48 -9.02
N ASN A 229 -0.25 7.87 -10.21
CA ASN A 229 -1.23 8.17 -11.25
C ASN A 229 -2.67 7.89 -10.79
N ALA A 230 -2.88 6.78 -10.07
CA ALA A 230 -4.16 6.41 -9.50
C ALA A 230 -4.62 7.42 -8.44
N ALA A 231 -3.71 7.87 -7.56
CA ALA A 231 -3.97 8.88 -6.55
C ALA A 231 -4.31 10.25 -7.17
N GLU A 232 -3.59 10.69 -8.20
CA GLU A 232 -3.86 11.92 -8.94
C GLU A 232 -5.24 11.88 -9.61
N THR A 233 -5.55 10.78 -10.29
CA THR A 233 -6.85 10.58 -10.96
C THR A 233 -8.00 10.61 -9.94
N THR A 234 -7.86 9.90 -8.83
CA THR A 234 -8.86 9.85 -7.75
C THR A 234 -9.04 11.22 -7.10
N THR A 235 -7.95 11.95 -6.87
CA THR A 235 -7.99 13.30 -6.30
C THR A 235 -8.69 14.29 -7.23
N ALA A 236 -8.41 14.22 -8.53
CA ALA A 236 -9.08 15.05 -9.53
C ALA A 236 -10.60 14.75 -9.60
N MET A 237 -10.98 13.47 -9.56
CA MET A 237 -12.40 13.06 -9.51
C MET A 237 -13.09 13.52 -8.22
N LEU A 238 -12.41 13.40 -7.07
CA LEU A 238 -12.93 13.87 -5.78
C LEU A 238 -13.14 15.37 -5.78
N SER A 239 -12.18 16.15 -6.29
CA SER A 239 -12.29 17.61 -6.41
C SER A 239 -13.50 18.00 -7.25
N ARG A 240 -13.66 17.40 -8.44
CA ARG A 240 -14.79 17.64 -9.33
C ARG A 240 -16.13 17.24 -8.72
N SER A 241 -16.17 16.12 -7.99
CA SER A 241 -17.38 15.65 -7.31
C SER A 241 -17.74 16.55 -6.13
N THR A 242 -16.74 17.05 -5.40
CA THR A 242 -16.93 17.99 -4.29
C THR A 242 -17.44 19.34 -4.81
N GLU A 243 -16.90 19.84 -5.92
CA GLU A 243 -17.37 21.07 -6.56
C GLU A 243 -18.82 20.91 -7.06
N ALA A 244 -19.14 19.81 -7.75
CA ALA A 244 -20.50 19.53 -8.20
C ALA A 244 -21.48 19.39 -7.04
N TYR A 245 -21.09 18.70 -5.96
CA TYR A 245 -21.89 18.59 -4.75
C TYR A 245 -22.09 19.96 -4.09
N SER A 246 -21.02 20.74 -3.90
CA SER A 246 -21.09 22.09 -3.35
C SER A 246 -21.94 23.03 -4.18
N ASN A 247 -22.00 22.87 -5.51
CA ASN A 247 -22.86 23.67 -6.37
C ASN A 247 -24.34 23.26 -6.25
N ALA A 248 -24.62 21.98 -5.98
CA ALA A 248 -25.98 21.45 -5.85
C ALA A 248 -26.58 21.67 -4.45
N THR A 249 -25.77 21.55 -3.40
CA THR A 249 -26.19 21.75 -2.00
C THR A 249 -25.76 23.10 -1.43
N GLY A 250 -25.03 23.88 -2.21
CA GLY A 250 -24.56 25.20 -1.82
C GLY A 250 -25.72 26.18 -1.68
N VAL A 251 -25.73 26.89 -0.56
CA VAL A 251 -26.69 27.96 -0.31
C VAL A 251 -26.26 29.19 -1.10
N ASN A 252 -27.08 29.62 -2.06
CA ASN A 252 -26.85 30.85 -2.79
C ASN A 252 -27.25 32.04 -1.91
N LEU A 253 -26.27 32.78 -1.38
CA LEU A 253 -26.50 33.92 -0.49
C LEU A 253 -27.37 35.01 -1.13
N ASP A 254 -27.34 35.15 -2.46
CA ASP A 254 -28.17 36.13 -3.16
C ASP A 254 -29.63 35.67 -3.21
N GLU A 255 -29.90 34.37 -3.41
CA GLU A 255 -31.25 33.80 -3.30
C GLU A 255 -31.78 33.84 -1.86
N GLU A 256 -30.96 33.48 -0.88
CA GLU A 256 -31.34 33.58 0.53
C GLU A 256 -31.56 35.03 0.95
N LEU A 257 -30.79 35.99 0.43
CA LEU A 257 -31.00 37.41 0.70
C LEU A 257 -32.29 37.91 0.06
N ILE A 258 -32.62 37.48 -1.16
CA ILE A 258 -33.90 37.80 -1.81
C ILE A 258 -35.06 37.19 -1.01
N LEU A 259 -34.92 35.93 -0.58
CA LEU A 259 -35.92 35.25 0.24
C LEU A 259 -36.08 35.94 1.59
N LEU A 260 -34.99 36.37 2.23
CA LEU A 260 -35.01 37.11 3.49
C LEU A 260 -35.69 38.47 3.30
N LEU A 261 -35.39 39.19 2.21
CA LEU A 261 -36.04 40.46 1.89
C LEU A 261 -37.55 40.28 1.62
N ASP A 262 -37.94 39.20 0.94
CA ASP A 262 -39.36 38.86 0.70
C ASP A 262 -40.08 38.50 2.01
N VAL A 263 -39.43 37.73 2.88
CA VAL A 263 -39.92 37.43 4.24
C VAL A 263 -40.03 38.70 5.09
N GLU A 264 -39.04 39.61 5.04
CA GLU A 264 -39.11 40.89 5.75
C GLU A 264 -40.23 41.80 5.24
N GLN A 265 -40.42 41.86 3.92
CA GLN A 265 -41.49 42.66 3.31
C GLN A 265 -42.87 42.09 3.65
N SER A 266 -43.05 40.78 3.55
CA SER A 266 -44.30 40.12 3.94
C SER A 266 -44.59 40.29 5.44
N TYR A 267 -43.59 40.25 6.32
CA TYR A 267 -43.76 40.51 7.75
C TYR A 267 -44.09 41.99 8.07
N LYS A 268 -43.47 42.93 7.36
CA LYS A 268 -43.80 44.37 7.44
C LYS A 268 -45.22 44.64 6.91
N ALA A 269 -45.63 43.98 5.84
CA ALA A 269 -46.99 44.07 5.31
C ALA A 269 -48.01 43.46 6.28
N ALA A 270 -47.72 42.29 6.86
CA ALA A 270 -48.57 41.63 7.85
C ALA A 270 -48.72 42.47 9.13
N SER A 271 -47.64 43.08 9.64
CA SER A 271 -47.71 43.96 10.81
C SER A 271 -48.48 45.27 10.52
N LYS A 272 -48.36 45.82 9.31
CA LYS A 272 -49.17 46.97 8.89
C LYS A 272 -50.66 46.61 8.74
N LEU A 273 -50.98 45.46 8.18
CA LEU A 273 -52.35 44.95 8.13
C LEU A 273 -52.92 44.74 9.53
N LEU A 274 -52.13 44.17 10.45
CA LEU A 274 -52.51 44.01 11.86
C LEU A 274 -52.81 45.37 12.51
N SER A 275 -51.94 46.36 12.32
CA SER A 275 -52.13 47.73 12.81
C SER A 275 -53.39 48.38 12.24
N THR A 276 -53.68 48.19 10.95
CA THR A 276 -54.91 48.74 10.35
C THR A 276 -56.16 48.02 10.85
N ILE A 277 -56.06 46.73 11.16
CA ILE A 277 -57.16 45.97 11.78
C ILE A 277 -57.38 46.46 13.20
N ASP A 278 -56.31 46.68 13.97
CA ASP A 278 -56.40 47.25 15.33
C ASP A 278 -57.01 48.66 15.33
N GLU A 279 -56.62 49.52 14.38
CA GLU A 279 -57.23 50.85 14.20
C GLU A 279 -58.72 50.78 13.83
N MET A 280 -59.08 49.87 12.92
CA MET A 280 -60.48 49.64 12.53
C MET A 280 -61.31 49.06 13.67
N LEU A 281 -60.76 48.14 14.46
CA LEU A 281 -61.40 47.58 15.66
C LEU A 281 -61.57 48.64 16.75
N ALA A 282 -60.56 49.50 16.95
CA ALA A 282 -60.65 50.62 17.89
C ALA A 282 -61.75 51.62 17.47
N ALA A 283 -61.82 51.99 16.19
CA ALA A 283 -62.88 52.85 15.67
C ALA A 283 -64.28 52.22 15.81
N LEU A 284 -64.40 50.90 15.62
CA LEU A 284 -65.65 50.16 15.84
C LEU A 284 -66.06 50.14 17.31
N MET A 285 -65.11 49.97 18.22
CA MET A 285 -65.31 50.04 19.67
C MET A 285 -65.69 51.46 20.13
N GLU A 286 -65.12 52.50 19.53
CA GLU A 286 -65.42 53.91 19.84
C GLU A 286 -66.79 54.34 19.31
N ALA A 287 -67.22 53.85 18.15
CA ALA A 287 -68.56 54.07 17.61
C ALA A 287 -69.67 53.28 18.32
N ALA A 288 -69.32 52.30 19.15
CA ALA A 288 -70.24 51.48 19.94
C ALA A 288 -70.49 52.02 21.37
N ASN A 289 -69.86 53.12 21.74
CA ASN A 289 -70.14 53.92 22.96
C ASN A 289 -70.87 55.23 22.60
#